data_AF-A0A965HHW4-F1
#
_entry.id   AF-A0A965HHW4-F1
#
_cell.length_a   1.000
_cell.length_b   1.000
_cell.length_c   1.000
_cell.angle_alpha   90.00
_cell.angle_beta   90.00
_cell.angle_gamma   90.00
#
_symmetry.space_group_name_H-M   'P 1'
#
loop_
_entity.id
_entity.type
_entity.pdbx_description
1 polymer ?
#
loop_
_entity_poly.entity_id
_entity_poly.type
_entity_poly.pdbx_seq_one_letter_code
_entity_poly.pdbx_strand_id
1 'polypeptide(L)' 'MTLDPLTAHIRTVPDYPKKGIMFRDITPLLGDARALAEACRHMAEPFRASPPQLVAGIEARGFILGGI' A
#
# COMPACT_ATOMS: atom_id res chain seq x y z
N MET A 1 1.54 18.95 1.99
CA MET A 1 0.65 17.90 2.55
C MET A 1 -0.71 18.02 1.90
N THR A 2 -0.79 17.65 0.62
CA THR A 2 -2.06 17.44 -0.09
C THR A 2 -2.41 15.98 0.15
N LEU A 3 -3.57 15.67 0.71
CA LEU A 3 -3.99 14.28 0.91
C LEU A 3 -4.09 13.62 -0.47
N ASP A 4 -3.28 12.59 -0.64
CA ASP A 4 -2.82 12.06 -1.93
C ASP A 4 -3.92 11.35 -2.75
N PRO A 5 -3.84 11.40 -4.11
CA PRO A 5 -4.73 10.65 -5.02
C PRO A 5 -4.75 9.14 -4.77
N LEU A 6 -3.77 8.60 -4.02
CA LEU A 6 -3.69 7.18 -3.67
C LEU A 6 -4.91 6.66 -2.92
N THR A 7 -5.51 7.47 -2.04
CA THR A 7 -6.69 7.05 -1.26
C THR A 7 -7.92 6.81 -2.14
N ALA A 8 -7.99 7.45 -3.31
CA ALA A 8 -9.05 7.22 -4.29
C ALA A 8 -8.99 5.81 -4.90
N HIS A 9 -7.83 5.14 -4.81
CA HIS A 9 -7.63 3.77 -5.26
C HIS A 9 -7.82 2.73 -4.14
N ILE A 10 -8.23 3.14 -2.94
CA ILE A 10 -8.54 2.22 -1.84
C ILE A 10 -10.06 2.09 -1.72
N ARG A 11 -10.57 0.89 -2.04
CA ARG A 11 -11.99 0.58 -1.86
C ARG A 11 -12.24 0.15 -0.41
N THR A 12 -13.40 0.54 0.11
CA THR A 12 -13.88 0.06 1.42
C THR A 12 -15.00 -0.93 1.21
N VAL A 13 -14.82 -2.14 1.71
CA VAL A 13 -15.82 -3.22 1.64
C VAL A 13 -16.35 -3.47 3.06
N PRO A 14 -17.60 -3.08 3.36
CA PRO A 14 -18.18 -3.32 4.67
C PRO A 14 -18.47 -4.82 4.90
N ASP A 15 -18.45 -5.22 6.16
CA ASP A 15 -18.80 -6.55 6.65
C ASP A 15 -17.99 -7.73 6.05
N TYR A 16 -16.75 -7.46 5.63
CA TYR A 16 -15.83 -8.47 5.08
C TYR A 16 -14.56 -8.64 5.94
N PRO A 17 -14.09 -9.87 6.20
CA PRO A 17 -14.69 -11.16 5.85
C PRO A 17 -15.83 -11.57 6.81
N LYS A 18 -16.10 -10.77 7.83
CA LYS A 18 -17.14 -10.98 8.85
C LYS A 18 -17.81 -9.65 9.17
N LYS A 19 -19.04 -9.73 9.66
CA LYS A 19 -19.85 -8.56 10.07
C LYS A 19 -19.08 -7.67 11.06
N GLY A 20 -19.17 -6.36 10.87
CA GLY A 20 -18.55 -5.32 11.68
C GLY A 20 -17.13 -4.90 11.22
N ILE A 21 -16.58 -5.53 10.17
CA ILE A 21 -15.25 -5.21 9.66
C ILE A 21 -15.35 -4.31 8.42
N MET A 22 -14.58 -3.22 8.39
CA MET A 22 -14.42 -2.37 7.22
C MET A 22 -13.13 -2.75 6.48
N PHE A 23 -13.23 -3.65 5.51
CA PHE A 23 -12.07 -4.13 4.77
C PHE A 23 -11.56 -3.06 3.81
N ARG A 24 -10.26 -2.75 3.89
CA ARG A 24 -9.58 -1.84 2.96
C ARG A 24 -8.96 -2.66 1.84
N ASP A 25 -9.64 -2.64 0.70
CA ASP A 25 -9.19 -3.31 -0.50
C ASP A 25 -8.27 -2.40 -1.30
N ILE A 26 -6.98 -2.73 -1.29
CA ILE A 26 -5.92 -2.01 -2.01
C ILE A 26 -5.70 -2.55 -3.42
N THR A 27 -6.45 -3.56 -3.87
CA THR A 27 -6.26 -4.15 -5.22
C THR A 27 -6.34 -3.13 -6.36
N PRO A 28 -7.20 -2.07 -6.32
CA PRO A 28 -7.19 -1.06 -7.37
C PRO A 28 -5.91 -0.22 -7.37
N LEU A 29 -5.34 0.05 -6.20
CA LEU A 29 -4.05 0.75 -6.07
C LEU A 29 -2.92 -0.09 -6.64
N LEU A 30 -2.90 -1.39 -6.35
CA LEU A 30 -1.89 -2.32 -6.87
C LEU A 30 -2.00 -2.51 -8.39
N GLY A 31 -3.21 -2.38 -8.96
CA GLY A 31 -3.47 -2.49 -10.39
C GLY A 31 -3.15 -1.23 -11.21
N ASP A 32 -2.97 -0.07 -10.56
CA ASP A 32 -2.59 1.17 -11.23
C ASP A 32 -1.08 1.42 -11.08
N ALA A 33 -0.35 1.38 -12.20
CA ALA A 33 1.11 1.48 -12.20
C ALA A 33 1.62 2.79 -11.59
N ARG A 34 0.91 3.91 -11.78
CA ARG A 34 1.31 5.20 -11.25
C ARG A 34 1.04 5.27 -9.75
N ALA A 35 -0.11 4.79 -9.31
CA ALA A 35 -0.48 4.75 -7.90
C ALA A 35 0.46 3.83 -7.10
N LEU A 36 0.81 2.67 -7.66
CA LEU A 36 1.77 1.74 -7.06
C LEU A 36 3.15 2.39 -6.89
N ALA A 37 3.69 2.98 -7.96
CA ALA A 37 4.99 3.64 -7.91
C ALA A 37 5.03 4.79 -6.89
N GLU A 38 3.97 5.59 -6.83
CA GLU A 38 3.87 6.70 -5.88
C GLU A 38 3.73 6.21 -4.44
N ALA A 39 2.96 5.13 -4.21
CA ALA A 39 2.86 4.49 -2.91
C ALA A 39 4.23 3.97 -2.43
N CYS A 40 4.97 3.27 -3.28
CA CYS A 40 6.33 2.81 -2.96
C CYS A 40 7.28 3.98 -2.67
N ARG A 41 7.22 5.05 -3.47
CA ARG A 41 8.00 6.27 -3.23
C ARG A 41 7.69 6.87 -1.86
N HIS A 42 6.41 6.98 -1.50
CA HIS A 42 5.98 7.51 -0.20
C HIS A 42 6.44 6.62 0.96
N MET A 43 6.40 5.30 0.81
CA MET A 43 6.90 4.36 1.82
C MET A 43 8.42 4.46 2.00
N ALA A 44 9.17 4.70 0.93
CA ALA A 44 10.63 4.78 0.96
C ALA A 44 11.16 6.14 1.45
N GLU A 45 10.41 7.23 1.25
CA GLU A 45 10.85 8.60 1.53
C GLU A 45 11.45 8.79 2.95
N PRO A 46 10.82 8.30 4.04
CA PRO A 46 11.35 8.48 5.39
C PRO A 46 12.71 7.82 5.64
N PHE A 47 13.07 6.83 4.82
CA PHE A 47 14.28 6.03 4.99
C PHE A 47 15.41 6.46 4.04
N ARG A 48 15.21 7.48 3.20
CA ARG A 48 16.23 7.90 2.22
C ARG A 48 17.55 8.33 2.84
N ALA A 49 17.51 8.95 4.01
CA ALA A 49 18.73 9.40 4.70
C ALA A 49 19.49 8.27 5.40
N SER A 50 18.82 7.15 5.69
CA SER A 50 19.41 5.96 6.31
C SER A 50 18.72 4.71 5.77
N PRO A 51 19.14 4.24 4.58
CA PRO A 51 18.47 3.14 3.91
C PRO A 51 18.59 1.83 4.69
N PRO A 52 17.51 1.04 4.82
CA PRO A 52 17.60 -0.27 5.42
C PRO A 52 18.48 -1.20 4.55
N GLN A 53 19.25 -2.07 5.18
CA GLN A 53 20.04 -3.08 4.47
C GLN A 53 19.19 -4.23 3.92
N LEU A 54 17.99 -4.43 4.47
CA LEU A 54 17.05 -5.46 4.09
C LEU A 54 15.61 -4.97 4.29
N VAL A 55 14.71 -5.41 3.40
CA VAL A 55 13.26 -5.27 3.55
C VAL A 55 12.64 -6.66 3.71
N ALA A 56 11.86 -6.86 4.77
CA ALA A 56 11.13 -8.11 4.99
C ALA A 56 9.65 -7.93 4.64
N GLY A 57 9.22 -8.53 3.53
CA GLY A 57 7.81 -8.57 3.13
C GLY A 57 7.09 -9.73 3.81
N ILE A 58 6.00 -9.46 4.54
CA ILE A 58 5.18 -10.51 5.18
C ILE A 58 4.15 -11.04 4.20
N GLU A 59 3.96 -12.36 4.17
CA GLU A 59 3.08 -13.04 3.23
C GLU A 59 1.60 -12.61 3.35
N ALA A 60 0.82 -12.56 2.26
CA ALA A 60 1.24 -12.53 0.85
C ALA A 60 1.34 -11.09 0.32
N ARG A 61 0.56 -10.18 0.90
CA ARG A 61 0.41 -8.79 0.41
C ARG A 61 1.69 -7.98 0.58
N GLY A 62 2.49 -8.29 1.60
CA GLY A 62 3.78 -7.64 1.82
C GLY A 62 4.82 -8.02 0.76
N PHE A 63 4.66 -9.13 0.04
CA PHE A 63 5.56 -9.48 -1.07
C PHE A 63 5.42 -8.50 -2.24
N ILE A 64 4.20 -8.02 -2.51
CA ILE A 64 3.93 -7.12 -3.63
C ILE A 64 4.63 -5.77 -3.42
N LEU A 65 4.56 -5.22 -2.21
CA LEU A 65 5.14 -3.90 -1.92
C LEU A 65 6.61 -3.97 -1.51
N GLY A 66 7.03 -5.05 -0.84
CA GLY A 66 8.41 -5.22 -0.39
C GLY A 66 9.38 -5.70 -1.47
N GLY A 67 8.87 -6.20 -2.60
CA GLY A 67 9.67 -6.68 -3.72
C GLY A 67 9.85 -5.70 -4.88
N ILE A 68 9.26 -4.50 -4.81
CA ILE A 68 9.26 -3.47 -5.86
C ILE A 68 10.17 -2.29 -5.46
#